data_AF-X6N6L3-F1
#
_entry.id   AF-X6N6L3-F1
#
_cell.length_a   1.000
_cell.length_b   1.000
_cell.length_c   1.000
_cell.angle_alpha   90.00
_cell.angle_beta   90.00
_cell.angle_gamma   90.00
#
_symmetry.space_group_name_H-M   'P 1'
#
loop_
_entity.id
_entity.type
_entity.pdbx_description
1 polymer ?
#
loop_
_entity_poly.entity_id
_entity_poly.type
_entity_poly.pdbx_seq_one_letter_code
_entity_poly.pdbx_strand_id
1 'polypeptide(L)'
;LSQNLFEMIKMNHHMGLNVEVVQQFTRQLVFSLLLFQQCQLVHSDLKPENIMIDNAWGSRIVPSSSSASAPASASVLIPTSTLTATSISTSTSTSVSAFSTSPYQCKISIIDFGTAFSLRELQNTQRVAERMYIQSRHYRSPEVMLGSREPFSYFVDIWSVGCVVAELLLGIPLFPGQNEMHVLHRITKLLGECPSHLIKDSKYGPRFYKNNDNDNNNNNNNNKNTEQSQSPNEKSESER
;
A
#
# COMPACT_ATOMS: atom_id res chain seq x y z
N LEU A 1 -11.79 13.97 20.28
CA LEU A 1 -10.91 14.20 19.11
C LEU A 1 -11.09 13.05 18.14
N SER A 2 -11.40 13.30 16.87
CA SER A 2 -11.39 12.29 15.81
C SER A 2 -9.97 11.74 15.63
N GLN A 3 -9.82 10.42 15.55
CA GLN A 3 -8.52 9.75 15.36
C GLN A 3 -8.29 9.47 13.88
N ASN A 4 -7.06 9.61 13.40
CA ASN A 4 -6.69 9.19 12.04
C ASN A 4 -6.21 7.73 12.02
N LEU A 5 -6.02 7.16 10.83
CA LEU A 5 -5.59 5.78 10.68
C LEU A 5 -4.19 5.53 11.26
N PHE A 6 -3.31 6.53 11.27
CA PHE A 6 -1.98 6.41 11.88
C PHE A 6 -2.06 6.18 13.38
N GLU A 7 -2.90 6.96 14.08
CA GLU A 7 -3.12 6.78 15.52
C GLU A 7 -3.74 5.41 15.82
N MET A 8 -4.64 4.91 14.97
CA MET A 8 -5.18 3.55 15.12
C MET A 8 -4.10 2.46 14.96
N ILE A 9 -3.17 2.61 13.99
CA ILE A 9 -2.03 1.68 13.84
C ILE A 9 -1.17 1.66 15.11
N LYS A 10 -0.87 2.84 15.67
CA LYS A 10 -0.11 2.96 16.93
C LYS A 10 -0.83 2.32 18.11
N MET A 11 -2.14 2.56 18.23
CA MET A 11 -2.96 1.97 19.31
C MET A 11 -3.03 0.45 19.20
N ASN A 12 -2.92 -0.09 17.99
CA ASN A 12 -2.78 -1.53 17.76
C ASN A 12 -1.32 -2.02 17.81
N HIS A 13 -0.43 -1.25 18.45
CA HIS A 13 0.98 -1.61 18.68
C HIS A 13 1.75 -2.03 17.42
N HIS A 14 1.41 -1.48 16.25
CA HIS A 14 2.03 -1.82 14.97
C HIS A 14 1.90 -3.31 14.58
N MET A 15 0.88 -4.02 15.07
CA MET A 15 0.66 -5.45 14.79
C MET A 15 -0.17 -5.74 13.52
N GLY A 16 -0.52 -4.70 12.74
CA GLY A 16 -1.41 -4.84 11.59
C GLY A 16 -2.87 -5.09 11.99
N LEU A 17 -3.80 -4.66 11.14
CA LEU A 17 -5.24 -4.74 11.39
C LEU A 17 -5.84 -6.01 10.77
N ASN A 18 -7.01 -6.40 11.27
CA ASN A 18 -7.78 -7.48 10.68
C ASN A 18 -8.12 -7.20 9.20
N VAL A 19 -7.96 -8.20 8.35
CA VAL A 19 -8.16 -8.10 6.89
C VAL A 19 -9.56 -7.59 6.52
N GLU A 20 -10.60 -7.98 7.25
CA GLU A 20 -11.97 -7.52 6.99
C GLU A 20 -12.11 -6.01 7.22
N VAL A 21 -11.46 -5.48 8.25
CA VAL A 21 -11.41 -4.03 8.55
C VAL A 21 -10.65 -3.31 7.44
N VAL A 22 -9.49 -3.83 7.04
CA VAL A 22 -8.71 -3.25 5.93
C VAL A 22 -9.51 -3.25 4.63
N GLN A 23 -10.25 -4.31 4.33
CA GLN A 23 -11.12 -4.37 3.15
C GLN A 23 -12.23 -3.31 3.20
N GLN A 24 -12.81 -3.05 4.38
CA GLN A 24 -13.80 -1.97 4.55
C GLN A 24 -13.21 -0.58 4.30
N PHE A 25 -12.02 -0.29 4.83
CA PHE A 25 -11.34 0.97 4.57
C PHE A 25 -10.92 1.10 3.12
N THR A 26 -10.40 0.03 2.52
CA THR A 26 -9.99 -0.01 1.11
C THR A 26 -11.16 0.35 0.19
N ARG A 27 -12.36 -0.19 0.43
CA ARG A 27 -13.55 0.14 -0.37
C ARG A 27 -13.89 1.64 -0.31
N GLN A 28 -13.81 2.24 0.87
CA GLN A 28 -14.07 3.68 1.05
C GLN A 28 -12.98 4.54 0.38
N LEU A 29 -11.70 4.15 0.53
CA LEU A 29 -10.57 4.83 -0.13
C LEU A 29 -10.68 4.78 -1.65
N VAL A 30 -10.98 3.62 -2.23
CA VAL A 30 -11.18 3.48 -3.67
C VAL A 30 -12.35 4.33 -4.16
N PHE A 31 -13.44 4.40 -3.40
CA PHE A 31 -14.56 5.29 -3.73
C PHE A 31 -14.13 6.76 -3.74
N SER A 32 -13.34 7.21 -2.77
CA SER A 32 -12.79 8.56 -2.76
C SER A 32 -11.86 8.84 -3.95
N LEU A 33 -11.01 7.89 -4.35
CA LEU A 33 -10.16 8.03 -5.54
C LEU A 33 -10.98 8.18 -6.82
N LEU A 34 -12.08 7.44 -6.95
CA LEU A 34 -13.00 7.58 -8.09
C LEU A 34 -13.60 8.98 -8.14
N LEU A 35 -13.99 9.55 -6.99
CA LEU A 35 -14.48 10.93 -6.91
C LEU A 35 -13.40 11.95 -7.27
N PHE A 36 -12.16 11.76 -6.80
CA PHE A 36 -11.03 12.64 -7.15
C PHE A 36 -10.79 12.64 -8.66
N GLN A 37 -10.82 11.47 -9.30
CA GLN A 37 -10.70 11.35 -10.74
C GLN A 37 -11.83 12.09 -11.48
N GLN A 38 -13.09 11.93 -11.04
CA GLN A 38 -14.24 12.64 -11.62
C GLN A 38 -14.12 14.16 -11.49
N CYS A 39 -13.60 14.64 -10.36
CA CYS A 39 -13.33 16.06 -10.13
C CYS A 39 -12.03 16.56 -10.79
N GLN A 40 -11.26 15.68 -11.45
CA GLN A 40 -9.93 15.96 -12.00
C GLN A 40 -8.99 16.55 -10.95
N LEU A 41 -9.05 16.00 -9.75
CA LEU A 41 -8.27 16.38 -8.58
C LEU A 41 -7.22 15.30 -8.29
N VAL A 42 -6.01 15.72 -7.97
CA VAL A 42 -4.97 14.88 -7.37
C VAL A 42 -4.74 15.39 -5.96
N HIS A 43 -4.87 14.52 -4.95
CA HIS A 43 -4.63 14.87 -3.56
C HIS A 43 -3.14 15.05 -3.29
N SER A 44 -2.30 14.16 -3.82
CA SER A 44 -0.83 14.23 -3.78
C SER A 44 -0.18 14.10 -2.41
N ASP A 45 -0.92 13.74 -1.35
CA ASP A 45 -0.36 13.47 -0.01
C ASP A 45 -1.24 12.50 0.79
N LEU A 46 -1.72 11.43 0.15
CA LEU A 46 -2.47 10.39 0.82
C LEU A 46 -1.54 9.54 1.70
N LYS A 47 -1.88 9.48 2.99
CA LYS A 47 -1.18 8.75 4.04
C LYS A 47 -2.12 8.52 5.22
N PRO A 48 -1.83 7.59 6.15
CA PRO A 48 -2.70 7.26 7.27
C PRO A 48 -3.05 8.47 8.15
N GLU A 49 -2.18 9.47 8.25
CA GLU A 49 -2.41 10.72 8.99
C GLU A 49 -3.53 11.57 8.39
N ASN A 50 -3.70 11.52 7.06
CA ASN A 50 -4.65 12.31 6.28
C ASN A 50 -5.97 11.56 6.02
N ILE A 51 -6.19 10.44 6.73
CA ILE A 51 -7.43 9.66 6.65
C ILE A 51 -8.02 9.57 8.05
N MET A 52 -9.11 10.32 8.25
CA MET A 52 -9.78 10.45 9.54
C MET A 52 -10.83 9.37 9.73
N ILE A 53 -10.91 8.81 10.94
CA ILE A 53 -11.97 7.91 11.37
C ILE A 53 -13.11 8.75 11.95
N ASP A 54 -14.34 8.51 11.49
CA ASP A 54 -15.52 9.13 12.06
C ASP A 54 -15.84 8.48 13.41
N ASN A 55 -15.87 9.31 14.46
CA ASN A 55 -15.82 8.89 15.86
C ASN A 55 -17.11 8.32 16.43
N ALA A 56 -18.16 8.13 15.64
CA ALA A 56 -19.33 7.38 16.09
C ALA A 56 -18.98 5.93 16.50
N TRP A 57 -17.79 5.42 16.16
CA TRP A 57 -17.41 4.02 16.37
C TRP A 57 -15.99 3.74 16.94
N GLY A 58 -15.10 4.74 17.00
CA GLY A 58 -13.70 4.56 17.42
C GLY A 58 -13.50 3.90 18.81
N SER A 59 -14.49 4.01 19.70
CA SER A 59 -14.45 3.41 21.05
C SER A 59 -14.56 1.88 21.08
N ARG A 60 -14.80 1.18 19.95
CA ARG A 60 -15.01 -0.29 19.93
C ARG A 60 -13.91 -1.11 19.26
N ILE A 61 -12.98 -0.47 18.56
CA ILE A 61 -11.93 -1.18 17.79
C ILE A 61 -10.68 -1.43 18.65
N VAL A 62 -10.48 -0.63 19.71
CA VAL A 62 -9.38 -0.80 20.66
C VAL A 62 -9.99 -1.16 22.01
N PRO A 63 -9.71 -2.34 22.59
CA PRO A 63 -10.12 -2.63 23.95
C PRO A 63 -9.47 -1.59 24.85
N SER A 64 -10.28 -0.74 25.49
CA SER A 64 -9.80 0.16 26.53
C SER A 64 -9.13 -0.68 27.62
N SER A 65 -7.81 -0.61 27.71
CA SER A 65 -7.02 -1.22 28.76
C SER A 65 -7.24 -0.48 30.08
N SER A 66 -8.43 -0.59 30.65
CA SER A 66 -8.74 -0.10 32.01
C SER A 66 -10.11 -0.60 32.47
N SER A 67 -10.22 -1.88 32.79
CA SER A 67 -10.93 -2.37 33.97
C SER A 67 -10.80 -3.89 34.06
N ALA A 68 -10.11 -4.33 35.11
CA ALA A 68 -10.08 -5.72 35.53
C ALA A 68 -11.49 -6.16 35.91
N SER A 69 -12.03 -7.15 35.20
CA SER A 69 -12.80 -8.27 35.74
C SER A 69 -13.20 -9.16 34.56
N ALA A 70 -12.73 -10.40 34.58
CA ALA A 70 -13.27 -11.42 33.71
C ALA A 70 -14.73 -11.68 34.08
N PRO A 71 -15.64 -11.85 33.11
CA PRO A 71 -16.78 -12.71 33.30
C PRO A 71 -16.51 -14.05 32.60
N ALA A 72 -16.69 -15.10 33.37
CA ALA A 72 -16.85 -16.45 32.90
C ALA A 72 -18.02 -16.54 31.89
N SER A 73 -17.85 -17.45 30.92
CA SER A 73 -18.93 -18.14 30.19
C SER A 73 -20.07 -17.29 29.60
N ALA A 74 -20.04 -17.06 28.29
CA ALA A 74 -21.25 -16.85 27.51
C ALA A 74 -21.19 -17.69 26.22
N SER A 75 -21.89 -18.80 26.27
CA SER A 75 -22.13 -19.76 25.20
C SER A 75 -22.91 -19.14 24.03
N VAL A 76 -22.57 -19.61 22.82
CA VAL A 76 -23.47 -19.96 21.70
C VAL A 76 -24.54 -18.94 21.31
N LEU A 77 -24.36 -18.31 20.15
CA LEU A 77 -25.43 -18.13 19.15
C LEU A 77 -24.82 -18.22 17.74
N ILE A 78 -24.89 -19.42 17.16
CA ILE A 78 -24.71 -19.67 15.72
C ILE A 78 -26.10 -19.46 15.09
N PRO A 79 -26.31 -18.55 14.13
CA PRO A 79 -27.50 -18.59 13.30
C PRO A 79 -27.23 -19.56 12.15
N THR A 80 -27.76 -20.77 12.28
CA THR A 80 -27.90 -21.73 11.17
C THR A 80 -29.00 -21.23 10.25
N SER A 81 -28.66 -20.73 9.07
CA SER A 81 -29.62 -20.52 7.99
C SER A 81 -29.65 -21.76 7.09
N THR A 82 -30.62 -22.63 7.35
CA THR A 82 -31.12 -23.63 6.41
C THR A 82 -31.81 -22.91 5.23
N LEU A 83 -31.26 -23.06 4.02
CA LEU A 83 -31.97 -22.69 2.80
C LEU A 83 -32.45 -23.97 2.09
N THR A 84 -33.75 -24.20 2.18
CA THR A 84 -34.48 -25.14 1.33
C THR A 84 -34.50 -24.59 -0.10
N ALA A 85 -34.08 -25.42 -1.05
CA ALA A 85 -34.16 -25.13 -2.48
C ALA A 85 -35.61 -25.29 -2.98
N THR A 86 -36.15 -24.29 -3.66
CA THR A 86 -37.34 -24.45 -4.51
C THR A 86 -37.26 -23.49 -5.71
N SER A 87 -36.99 -24.10 -6.87
CA SER A 87 -37.34 -23.76 -8.27
C SER A 87 -37.39 -22.31 -8.79
N ILE A 88 -36.46 -22.04 -9.72
CA ILE A 88 -36.52 -21.35 -11.03
C ILE A 88 -37.75 -20.47 -11.31
N SER A 89 -37.50 -19.18 -11.58
CA SER A 89 -38.17 -18.40 -12.63
C SER A 89 -37.28 -17.25 -13.13
N THR A 90 -37.20 -17.15 -14.45
CA THR A 90 -36.43 -16.26 -15.31
C THR A 90 -36.87 -14.79 -15.28
N SER A 91 -35.95 -13.87 -14.99
CA SER A 91 -35.86 -12.52 -15.60
C SER A 91 -34.56 -11.83 -15.13
N THR A 92 -33.55 -11.76 -16.00
CA THR A 92 -32.29 -11.05 -15.75
C THR A 92 -32.48 -9.54 -15.91
N SER A 93 -32.85 -8.87 -14.83
CA SER A 93 -32.47 -7.49 -14.56
C SER A 93 -31.30 -7.54 -13.57
N THR A 94 -30.16 -6.99 -13.98
CA THR A 94 -28.91 -6.99 -13.19
C THR A 94 -29.07 -6.06 -11.98
N SER A 95 -29.75 -6.52 -10.93
CA SER A 95 -29.74 -5.85 -9.63
C SER A 95 -28.44 -6.20 -8.93
N VAL A 96 -27.57 -5.19 -8.80
CA VAL A 96 -26.44 -5.18 -7.86
C VAL A 96 -26.93 -5.69 -6.50
N SER A 97 -26.53 -6.92 -6.17
CA SER A 97 -26.87 -7.59 -4.92
C SER A 97 -26.44 -6.72 -3.75
N ALA A 98 -27.39 -6.47 -2.85
CA ALA A 98 -27.19 -5.76 -1.59
C ALA A 98 -25.95 -6.30 -0.87
N PHE A 99 -24.93 -5.43 -0.73
CA PHE A 99 -23.79 -5.70 0.13
C PHE A 99 -24.33 -5.95 1.54
N SER A 100 -24.08 -7.16 2.06
CA SER A 100 -24.30 -7.50 3.47
C SER A 100 -23.72 -6.39 4.34
N THR A 101 -24.60 -5.62 4.99
CA THR A 101 -24.22 -4.54 5.90
C THR A 101 -23.63 -5.18 7.14
N SER A 102 -22.29 -5.28 7.18
CA SER A 102 -21.57 -5.67 8.39
C SER A 102 -21.96 -4.72 9.53
N PRO A 103 -22.28 -5.21 10.73
CA PRO A 103 -22.68 -4.39 11.88
C PRO A 103 -21.53 -3.52 12.47
N TYR A 104 -20.38 -3.45 11.81
CA TYR A 104 -19.19 -2.70 12.20
C TYR A 104 -18.83 -1.64 11.15
N GLN A 105 -19.72 -0.69 10.85
CA GLN A 105 -19.48 0.31 9.81
C GLN A 105 -18.61 1.46 10.33
N CYS A 106 -17.29 1.27 10.32
CA CYS A 106 -16.33 2.33 10.60
C CYS A 106 -16.18 3.22 9.35
N LYS A 107 -16.64 4.47 9.43
CA LYS A 107 -16.57 5.42 8.31
C LYS A 107 -15.24 6.18 8.34
N ILE A 108 -14.65 6.39 7.17
CA ILE A 108 -13.44 7.20 7.00
C ILE A 108 -13.68 8.38 6.06
N SER A 109 -12.91 9.45 6.26
CA SER A 109 -12.91 10.65 5.42
C SER A 109 -11.47 11.07 5.12
N ILE A 110 -11.19 11.40 3.87
CA ILE A 110 -9.90 11.97 3.47
C ILE A 110 -9.90 13.47 3.83
N ILE A 111 -8.80 13.93 4.41
CA ILE A 111 -8.60 15.32 4.84
C ILE A 111 -7.29 15.87 4.27
N ASP A 112 -7.04 17.16 4.49
CA ASP A 112 -5.80 17.85 4.14
C ASP A 112 -5.48 17.92 2.64
N PHE A 113 -6.28 18.71 1.93
CA PHE A 113 -6.08 19.04 0.52
C PHE A 113 -5.07 20.18 0.29
N GLY A 114 -4.21 20.50 1.26
CA GLY A 114 -3.29 21.64 1.18
C GLY A 114 -2.24 21.54 0.07
N THR A 115 -1.92 20.31 -0.37
CA THR A 115 -1.02 20.02 -1.50
C THR A 115 -1.77 19.59 -2.76
N ALA A 116 -3.10 19.45 -2.68
CA ALA A 116 -3.92 18.96 -3.77
C ALA A 116 -3.92 19.94 -4.94
N PHE A 117 -4.10 19.42 -6.16
CA PHE A 117 -4.15 20.23 -7.36
C PHE A 117 -5.10 19.68 -8.42
N SER A 118 -5.64 20.57 -9.23
CA SER A 118 -6.46 20.17 -10.38
C SER A 118 -5.58 19.87 -11.60
N LEU A 119 -5.88 18.78 -12.29
CA LEU A 119 -5.25 18.45 -13.57
C LEU A 119 -5.58 19.49 -14.66
N ARG A 120 -6.70 20.23 -14.53
CA ARG A 120 -7.06 21.33 -15.45
C ARG A 120 -6.05 22.48 -15.41
N GLU A 121 -5.50 22.77 -14.23
CA GLU A 121 -4.55 23.87 -14.05
C GLU A 121 -3.18 23.56 -14.67
N LEU A 122 -2.82 22.27 -14.77
CA LEU A 122 -1.55 21.83 -15.36
C LEU A 122 -1.50 22.05 -16.87
N GLN A 123 -2.64 22.14 -17.55
CA GLN A 123 -2.69 22.41 -18.98
C GLN A 123 -2.31 23.87 -19.33
N ASN A 124 -2.35 24.78 -18.35
CA ASN A 124 -2.28 26.22 -18.61
C ASN A 124 -1.04 26.95 -18.07
N THR A 125 -0.07 26.28 -17.43
CA THR A 125 1.08 27.01 -16.84
C THR A 125 2.42 26.28 -16.83
N GLN A 126 3.49 27.08 -16.95
CA GLN A 126 4.91 26.78 -16.72
C GLN A 126 5.23 26.19 -15.31
N ARG A 127 4.22 26.00 -14.45
CA ARG A 127 4.33 25.51 -13.07
C ARG A 127 4.46 23.99 -12.95
N VAL A 128 4.31 23.25 -14.05
CA VAL A 128 4.48 21.78 -14.08
C VAL A 128 5.88 21.37 -13.60
N ALA A 129 6.91 22.16 -13.95
CA ALA A 129 8.30 21.86 -13.59
C ALA A 129 8.61 22.01 -12.08
N GLU A 130 7.80 22.78 -11.33
CA GLU A 130 8.01 23.03 -9.90
C GLU A 130 7.37 21.95 -9.01
N ARG A 131 6.54 21.06 -9.56
CA ARG A 131 5.80 20.03 -8.80
C ARG A 131 6.49 18.66 -8.75
N MET A 132 7.81 18.59 -8.98
CA MET A 132 8.57 17.34 -8.90
C MET A 132 8.66 16.72 -7.49
N TYR A 133 8.19 17.42 -6.45
CA TYR A 133 8.30 16.96 -5.06
C TYR A 133 6.93 16.94 -4.37
N ILE A 134 6.10 15.98 -4.76
CA ILE A 134 4.78 15.70 -4.14
C ILE A 134 4.83 14.38 -3.35
N GLN A 135 3.79 14.10 -2.55
CA GLN A 135 3.62 12.91 -1.70
C GLN A 135 4.57 12.82 -0.52
N SER A 136 4.12 12.27 0.59
CA SER A 136 5.00 11.90 1.69
C SER A 136 5.88 10.69 1.33
N ARG A 137 7.15 10.69 1.76
CA ARG A 137 8.23 9.79 1.26
C ARG A 137 7.86 8.31 1.17
N HIS A 138 7.21 7.73 2.17
CA HIS A 138 6.89 6.28 2.20
C HIS A 138 5.70 5.90 1.31
N TYR A 139 4.90 6.88 0.89
CA TYR A 139 3.73 6.72 0.04
C TYR A 139 3.95 7.32 -1.35
N ARG A 140 5.17 7.78 -1.63
CA ARG A 140 5.55 8.46 -2.87
C ARG A 140 5.78 7.43 -3.97
N SER A 141 5.21 7.73 -5.13
CA SER A 141 5.23 6.87 -6.33
C SER A 141 6.59 6.86 -7.01
N PRO A 142 6.94 5.79 -7.74
CA PRO A 142 8.21 5.70 -8.46
C PRO A 142 8.34 6.77 -9.54
N GLU A 143 7.27 7.15 -10.25
CA GLU A 143 7.30 8.21 -11.25
C GLU A 143 7.62 9.59 -10.67
N VAL A 144 7.20 9.85 -9.43
CA VAL A 144 7.57 11.08 -8.70
C VAL A 144 9.03 11.00 -8.25
N MET A 145 9.46 9.89 -7.65
CA MET A 145 10.86 9.71 -7.21
C MET A 145 11.87 9.75 -8.35
N LEU A 146 11.51 9.20 -9.52
CA LEU A 146 12.33 9.21 -10.71
C LEU A 146 12.33 10.57 -11.42
N GLY A 147 11.40 11.46 -11.07
CA GLY A 147 11.22 12.75 -11.72
C GLY A 147 10.77 12.57 -13.15
N SER A 148 9.61 11.92 -13.35
CA SER A 148 8.95 11.81 -14.66
C SER A 148 8.84 13.18 -15.32
N ARG A 149 9.11 13.23 -16.62
CA ARG A 149 8.94 14.45 -17.43
C ARG A 149 7.50 14.62 -17.90
N GLU A 150 6.78 13.52 -18.00
CA GLU A 150 5.36 13.53 -18.31
C GLU A 150 4.53 14.06 -17.13
N PRO A 151 3.43 14.79 -17.39
CA PRO A 151 2.55 15.27 -16.33
C PRO A 151 2.03 14.12 -15.45
N PHE A 152 2.06 14.32 -14.13
CA PHE A 152 1.49 13.36 -13.21
C PHE A 152 -0.02 13.22 -13.41
N SER A 153 -0.51 12.00 -13.20
CA SER A 153 -1.92 11.64 -13.26
C SER A 153 -2.43 11.27 -11.86
N TYR A 154 -3.73 11.01 -11.73
CA TYR A 154 -4.35 10.49 -10.50
C TYR A 154 -3.77 9.14 -10.03
N PHE A 155 -2.97 8.46 -10.87
CA PHE A 155 -2.27 7.22 -10.50
C PHE A 155 -1.28 7.38 -9.34
N VAL A 156 -0.74 8.59 -9.12
CA VAL A 156 0.13 8.83 -7.96
C VAL A 156 -0.61 8.58 -6.64
N ASP A 157 -1.90 8.95 -6.56
CA ASP A 157 -2.74 8.73 -5.38
C ASP A 157 -3.14 7.25 -5.25
N ILE A 158 -3.34 6.54 -6.37
CA ILE A 158 -3.57 5.08 -6.37
C ILE A 158 -2.37 4.37 -5.74
N TRP A 159 -1.14 4.77 -6.10
CA TRP A 159 0.07 4.24 -5.47
C TRP A 159 0.10 4.49 -3.96
N SER A 160 -0.15 5.73 -3.54
CA SER A 160 -0.18 6.08 -2.11
C SER A 160 -1.20 5.27 -1.33
N VAL A 161 -2.41 5.06 -1.88
CA VAL A 161 -3.44 4.22 -1.26
C VAL A 161 -2.99 2.76 -1.18
N GLY A 162 -2.30 2.23 -2.19
CA GLY A 162 -1.70 0.90 -2.12
C GLY A 162 -0.73 0.75 -0.94
N CYS A 163 0.15 1.74 -0.74
CA CYS A 163 1.05 1.78 0.42
C CYS A 163 0.29 1.87 1.74
N VAL A 164 -0.75 2.72 1.84
CA VAL A 164 -1.61 2.82 3.04
C VAL A 164 -2.26 1.49 3.37
N VAL A 165 -2.86 0.81 2.38
CA VAL A 165 -3.53 -0.48 2.59
C VAL A 165 -2.55 -1.55 3.07
N ALA A 166 -1.35 -1.60 2.48
CA ALA A 166 -0.31 -2.51 2.93
C ALA A 166 0.15 -2.19 4.36
N GLU A 167 0.32 -0.92 4.71
CA GLU A 167 0.67 -0.51 6.07
C GLU A 167 -0.41 -0.84 7.09
N LEU A 168 -1.69 -0.72 6.73
CA LEU A 168 -2.79 -1.17 7.58
C LEU A 168 -2.74 -2.68 7.85
N LEU A 169 -2.29 -3.49 6.88
CA LEU A 169 -2.13 -4.93 7.05
C LEU A 169 -0.87 -5.30 7.84
N LEU A 170 0.22 -4.59 7.64
CA LEU A 170 1.54 -4.91 8.20
C LEU A 170 1.82 -4.22 9.53
N GLY A 171 1.14 -3.10 9.82
CA GLY A 171 1.40 -2.22 10.97
C GLY A 171 2.61 -1.30 10.81
N ILE A 172 3.34 -1.42 9.71
CA ILE A 172 4.53 -0.62 9.36
C ILE A 172 4.47 -0.19 7.88
N PRO A 173 5.15 0.90 7.50
CA PRO A 173 5.18 1.33 6.10
C PRO A 173 5.67 0.24 5.16
N LEU A 174 5.02 0.08 4.00
CA LEU A 174 5.40 -0.92 3.00
C LEU A 174 6.84 -0.73 2.48
N PHE A 175 7.24 0.53 2.28
CA PHE A 175 8.58 0.90 1.81
C PHE A 175 9.25 1.88 2.79
N PRO A 176 9.72 1.41 3.95
CA PRO A 176 10.34 2.28 4.94
C PRO A 176 11.73 2.71 4.47
N GLY A 177 11.94 3.99 4.20
CA GLY A 177 13.22 4.50 3.71
C GLY A 177 13.66 5.79 4.38
N GLN A 178 14.99 5.91 4.55
CA GLN A 178 15.65 7.09 5.12
C GLN A 178 15.69 8.26 4.12
N ASN A 179 15.71 7.95 2.82
CA ASN A 179 15.71 8.89 1.70
C ASN A 179 15.00 8.26 0.49
N GLU A 180 14.75 9.03 -0.56
CA GLU A 180 14.02 8.59 -1.76
C GLU A 180 14.72 7.42 -2.47
N MET A 181 16.05 7.48 -2.57
CA MET A 181 16.85 6.42 -3.20
C MET A 181 16.67 5.07 -2.47
N HIS A 182 16.65 5.09 -1.14
CA HIS A 182 16.42 3.89 -0.34
C HIS A 182 14.99 3.35 -0.54
N VAL A 183 13.98 4.22 -0.60
CA VAL A 183 12.59 3.78 -0.91
C VAL A 183 12.52 3.17 -2.31
N LEU A 184 13.10 3.82 -3.32
CA LEU A 184 13.11 3.34 -4.69
C LEU A 184 13.85 2.00 -4.84
N HIS A 185 14.93 1.80 -4.10
CA HIS A 185 15.62 0.50 -4.04
C HIS A 185 14.74 -0.58 -3.43
N ARG A 186 13.95 -0.28 -2.38
CA ARG A 186 13.00 -1.22 -1.79
C ARG A 186 11.86 -1.56 -2.75
N ILE A 187 11.33 -0.56 -3.46
CA ILE A 187 10.35 -0.77 -4.53
C ILE A 187 10.91 -1.73 -5.57
N THR A 188 12.11 -1.45 -6.08
CA THR A 188 12.77 -2.28 -7.11
C THR A 188 13.02 -3.70 -6.62
N LYS A 189 13.44 -3.87 -5.35
CA LYS A 189 13.67 -5.19 -4.74
C LYS A 189 12.40 -6.02 -4.63
N LEU A 190 11.24 -5.39 -4.37
CA LEU A 190 9.98 -6.08 -4.18
C LEU A 190 9.22 -6.32 -5.51
N LEU A 191 9.18 -5.32 -6.39
CA LEU A 191 8.34 -5.31 -7.59
C LEU A 191 9.12 -5.50 -8.89
N GLY A 192 10.45 -5.53 -8.83
CA GLY A 192 11.31 -5.50 -10.01
C GLY A 192 11.53 -4.09 -10.56
N GLU A 193 12.17 -4.01 -11.71
CA GLU A 193 12.49 -2.74 -12.34
C GLU A 193 11.25 -2.00 -12.84
N CYS A 194 11.31 -0.67 -12.80
CA CYS A 194 10.30 0.14 -13.46
C CYS A 194 10.24 -0.14 -14.97
N PRO A 195 9.08 0.03 -15.61
CA PRO A 195 8.97 -0.11 -17.07
C PRO A 195 10.00 0.75 -17.81
N SER A 196 10.57 0.22 -18.90
CA SER A 196 11.70 0.88 -19.58
C SER A 196 11.38 2.28 -20.11
N HIS A 197 10.11 2.56 -20.46
CA HIS A 197 9.68 3.91 -20.86
C HIS A 197 9.81 4.89 -19.68
N LEU A 198 9.31 4.52 -18.49
CA LEU A 198 9.42 5.34 -17.28
C LEU A 198 10.88 5.58 -16.89
N ILE A 199 11.75 4.57 -17.06
CA ILE A 199 13.19 4.72 -16.80
C ILE A 199 13.81 5.74 -17.77
N LYS A 200 13.53 5.64 -19.08
CA LYS A 200 14.14 6.51 -20.10
C LYS A 200 13.62 7.95 -20.04
N ASP A 201 12.33 8.10 -19.78
CA ASP A 201 11.62 9.39 -19.86
C ASP A 201 11.61 10.14 -18.52
N SER A 202 12.34 9.65 -17.52
CA SER A 202 12.50 10.30 -16.23
C SER A 202 13.88 10.96 -16.07
N LYS A 203 13.97 11.95 -15.19
CA LYS A 203 15.20 12.70 -14.94
C LYS A 203 16.27 11.83 -14.27
N TYR A 204 15.87 10.95 -13.36
CA TYR A 204 16.79 10.18 -12.51
C TYR A 204 16.84 8.68 -12.85
N GLY A 205 15.88 8.16 -13.63
CA GLY A 205 15.79 6.74 -14.00
C GLY A 205 17.05 6.15 -14.62
N PRO A 206 17.64 6.74 -15.67
CA PRO A 206 18.78 6.12 -16.35
C PRO A 206 20.00 6.00 -15.43
N ARG A 207 20.18 6.95 -14.50
CA ARG A 207 21.28 6.93 -13.53
C ARG A 207 21.03 5.90 -12.42
N PHE A 208 19.79 5.78 -11.96
CA PHE A 208 19.42 4.85 -10.90
C PHE A 208 19.60 3.39 -11.35
N TYR A 209 19.00 3.01 -12.49
CA TYR A 209 18.96 1.61 -12.91
C TYR A 209 20.28 1.12 -13.56
N LYS A 210 21.04 2.00 -14.24
CA LYS A 210 22.35 1.64 -14.81
C LYS A 210 23.39 1.26 -13.76
N ASN A 211 23.32 1.83 -12.56
CA ASN A 211 24.23 1.47 -11.47
C ASN A 211 23.88 0.11 -10.84
N ASN A 212 22.60 -0.26 -10.85
CA ASN A 212 22.12 -1.53 -10.30
C ASN A 212 22.60 -2.73 -11.15
N ASP A 213 22.69 -2.57 -12.48
CA ASP A 213 23.26 -3.59 -13.38
C ASP A 213 24.72 -3.89 -13.07
N ASN A 214 25.50 -2.86 -12.73
CA ASN A 214 26.92 -3.01 -12.39
C ASN A 214 27.12 -3.74 -11.06
N ASP A 215 26.29 -3.46 -10.05
CA ASP A 215 26.35 -4.11 -8.74
C ASP A 215 25.90 -5.58 -8.82
N ASN A 216 24.88 -5.89 -9.62
CA ASN A 216 24.45 -7.27 -9.87
C ASN A 216 25.50 -8.08 -10.63
N ASN A 217 26.18 -7.49 -11.62
CA ASN A 217 27.26 -8.16 -12.35
C ASN A 217 28.49 -8.41 -11.48
N ASN A 218 28.83 -7.49 -10.57
CA ASN A 218 29.95 -7.70 -9.64
C ASN A 218 29.65 -8.78 -8.59
N ASN A 219 28.42 -8.87 -8.08
CA ASN A 219 28.04 -9.94 -7.15
C ASN A 219 28.01 -11.32 -7.82
N ASN A 220 27.61 -11.41 -9.09
CA ASN A 220 27.67 -12.65 -9.86
C ASN A 220 29.10 -13.10 -10.17
N ASN A 221 30.05 -12.16 -10.33
CA ASN A 221 31.46 -12.49 -10.55
C ASN A 221 32.17 -12.93 -9.25
N ASN A 222 31.78 -12.38 -8.10
CA ASN A 222 32.35 -12.80 -6.81
C ASN A 222 31.90 -14.19 -6.36
N ASN A 223 30.67 -14.61 -6.70
CA ASN A 223 30.18 -15.97 -6.42
C ASN A 223 30.80 -17.05 -7.32
N LYS A 224 31.37 -16.69 -8.49
CA LYS A 224 32.06 -17.66 -9.36
C LYS A 224 33.49 -17.97 -8.93
N ASN A 225 34.10 -17.12 -8.09
CA ASN A 225 35.48 -17.31 -7.63
C ASN A 225 35.59 -18.07 -6.30
N THR A 226 34.47 -18.44 -5.66
CA THR A 226 34.49 -19.14 -4.35
C THR A 226 34.23 -20.66 -4.45
N GLU A 227 33.93 -21.20 -5.63
CA GLU A 227 33.66 -22.65 -5.84
C GLU A 227 34.83 -23.46 -6.44
N GLN A 228 36.02 -22.88 -6.60
CA GLN A 228 37.22 -23.61 -7.08
C GLN A 228 38.32 -23.70 -6.01
N SER A 229 38.03 -24.30 -4.86
CA SER A 229 39.07 -24.88 -4.01
C SER A 229 38.50 -25.87 -3.01
N GLN A 230 38.11 -27.06 -3.47
CA GLN A 230 38.15 -28.30 -2.68
C GLN A 230 37.80 -29.51 -3.58
N SER A 231 38.84 -30.14 -4.13
CA SER A 231 38.77 -31.47 -4.71
C SER A 231 39.25 -32.51 -3.69
N PRO A 232 38.49 -33.57 -3.37
CA PRO A 232 38.90 -34.63 -2.46
C PRO A 232 39.78 -35.65 -3.17
N ASN A 233 40.93 -35.96 -2.59
CA ASN A 233 41.84 -36.99 -3.07
C ASN A 233 41.68 -38.23 -2.17
N GLU A 234 40.88 -39.20 -2.59
CA GLU A 234 40.88 -40.56 -2.04
C GLU A 234 41.62 -41.49 -3.00
N LYS A 235 42.73 -42.06 -2.54
CA LYS A 235 43.24 -43.34 -3.04
C LYS A 235 43.52 -44.23 -1.84
N SER A 236 42.74 -45.31 -1.76
CA SER A 236 43.01 -46.49 -0.97
C SER A 236 44.08 -47.34 -1.67
N GLU A 237 45.07 -47.79 -0.91
CA GLU A 237 45.90 -48.94 -1.27
C GLU A 237 46.24 -49.68 0.02
N SER A 238 45.69 -50.88 0.15
CA SER A 238 46.05 -51.89 1.14
C SER A 238 47.14 -52.78 0.58
N GLU A 239 48.19 -53.07 1.35
CA GLU A 239 48.68 -54.43 1.62
C GLU A 239 50.06 -54.43 2.35
N ARG A 240 50.12 -55.26 3.40
CA ARG A 240 51.25 -55.78 4.20
C ARG A 240 51.74 -54.98 5.40
#